data_AF-A0A0Q8JIR1-F1
#
_entry.id   AF-A0A0Q8JIR1-F1
#
_cell.length_a   1.000
_cell.length_b   1.000
_cell.length_c   1.000
_cell.angle_alpha   90.00
_cell.angle_beta   90.00
_cell.angle_gamma   90.00
#
_symmetry.space_group_name_H-M   'P 1'
#
loop_
_entity.id
_entity.type
_entity.pdbx_description
1 polymer ?
#
loop_
_entity_poly.entity_id
_entity_poly.type
_entity_poly.pdbx_seq_one_letter_code
_entity_poly.pdbx_strand_id
1 'polypeptide(L)'
;MTLPQVIGDNLPKGYIVFTYDDGMDEHSVALARYLQGRNIRATFFVNGCRFTGRGAGEPCSQLKQYPLSTLEQLVSADQQVGNHTELHYALDSNFNAVGPVKIRQDVLLTQALIAPYQRDGYSFFRAPSNNWGQAPYDLLRDEPALKDVAGPILYDYLGADWPCNDTRYNDPIQSPETCADRLYGTDPTHNSYSRSMRGGVAKSGIVQMHDRSPNAVGSDYAFRMTRRLIELIKSDPDTKYVFTSLDAIPGMVGTDSRLTIDTYSTQFSDASGTAQIAGHYRSIRMGDVDGDGVPDVCGKRVDGIYCIDGRSRASSKWRDLPDNQGWSEAKYTATTRLIDMDNDGRADLCVRGAAGIYCMRSLGNAFAATVTWATGAVFSDAAGWGASESMYASIQMGDIDGDHHPDVCGHDANGIVCQLFNGASFSAAQRWLSGGFDDANAWNHREYAATLRLGDINGDGRADLCGRASYGIICSLSQGSAFSAPTWWSSAFADQEQWNIPATSGDERVYFQTLSLADINNDGKADICGQYTTGVACAFSDGTRFSAYHHIDNRWMTGANGYGKPAYALPLMIGDTDGDQRKEICTRGTQGIRCLR
;
A
#
# COMPACT_ATOMS: atom_id res chain seq x y z
N MET A 1 15.60 -6.87 -31.64
CA MET A 1 14.69 -6.80 -30.48
C MET A 1 15.24 -5.74 -29.55
N THR A 2 14.41 -4.88 -28.97
CA THR A 2 14.84 -4.02 -27.86
C THR A 2 15.11 -4.91 -26.65
N LEU A 3 16.27 -4.73 -26.01
CA LEU A 3 16.61 -5.48 -24.79
C LEU A 3 15.60 -5.15 -23.69
N PRO A 4 15.33 -6.08 -22.75
CA PRO A 4 14.47 -5.79 -21.61
C PRO A 4 15.04 -4.60 -20.83
N GLN A 5 14.20 -3.58 -20.65
CA GLN A 5 14.48 -2.34 -19.94
C GLN A 5 13.20 -1.90 -19.26
N VAL A 6 13.31 -1.31 -18.07
CA VAL A 6 12.15 -0.77 -17.34
C VAL A 6 12.14 0.74 -17.46
N ILE A 7 11.04 1.27 -17.97
CA ILE A 7 10.69 2.69 -17.95
C ILE A 7 9.35 2.88 -17.22
N GLY A 8 8.97 4.11 -16.90
CA GLY A 8 7.72 4.42 -16.20
C GLY A 8 6.50 4.54 -17.12
N ASP A 9 6.52 3.97 -18.32
CA ASP A 9 5.45 4.05 -19.32
C ASP A 9 4.13 3.40 -18.86
N ASN A 10 4.22 2.40 -17.99
CA ASN A 10 3.06 1.72 -17.40
C ASN A 10 2.49 2.44 -16.17
N LEU A 11 3.10 3.53 -15.71
CA LEU A 11 2.55 4.33 -14.62
C LEU A 11 1.31 5.11 -15.10
N PRO A 12 0.25 5.21 -14.26
CA PRO A 12 -0.85 6.10 -14.57
C PRO A 12 -0.34 7.54 -14.74
N LYS A 13 -0.99 8.30 -15.62
CA LYS A 13 -0.63 9.71 -15.85
C LYS A 13 -0.62 10.48 -14.53
N GLY A 14 0.43 11.28 -14.31
CA GLY A 14 0.65 12.02 -13.06
C GLY A 14 1.51 11.26 -12.03
N TYR A 15 1.73 9.96 -12.18
CA TYR A 15 2.55 9.20 -11.23
C TYR A 15 4.02 9.33 -11.57
N ILE A 16 4.83 9.67 -10.58
CA ILE A 16 6.27 9.92 -10.75
C ILE A 16 7.07 9.17 -9.71
N VAL A 17 8.24 8.67 -10.12
CA VAL A 17 9.17 7.95 -9.25
C VAL A 17 10.48 8.70 -9.16
N PHE A 18 11.01 8.86 -7.96
CA PHE A 18 12.32 9.46 -7.75
C PHE A 18 13.39 8.37 -7.62
N THR A 19 14.46 8.51 -8.39
CA THR A 19 15.63 7.64 -8.35
C THR A 19 16.90 8.48 -8.21
N TYR A 20 17.85 7.99 -7.42
CA TYR A 20 19.13 8.62 -7.14
C TYR A 20 20.27 7.71 -7.52
N ASP A 21 21.18 8.16 -8.38
CA ASP A 21 22.24 7.33 -8.98
C ASP A 21 23.65 7.74 -8.52
N ASP A 22 24.66 7.05 -9.05
CA ASP A 22 26.11 7.26 -8.80
C ASP A 22 26.55 7.05 -7.34
N GLY A 23 25.64 6.50 -6.53
CA GLY A 23 25.85 6.10 -5.15
C GLY A 23 25.85 7.23 -4.13
N MET A 24 26.14 6.83 -2.89
CA MET A 24 25.93 7.68 -1.73
C MET A 24 26.86 8.88 -1.69
N ASP A 25 26.31 10.00 -1.21
CA ASP A 25 27.05 11.20 -0.85
C ASP A 25 26.75 11.67 0.60
N GLU A 26 27.48 12.67 1.08
CA GLU A 26 27.38 13.24 2.42
C GLU A 26 25.96 13.68 2.80
N HIS A 27 25.17 14.08 1.80
CA HIS A 27 23.81 14.57 1.99
C HIS A 27 22.71 13.54 1.69
N SER A 28 23.04 12.32 1.27
CA SER A 28 22.03 11.32 0.89
C SER A 28 21.11 10.92 2.05
N VAL A 29 21.63 10.81 3.28
CA VAL A 29 20.80 10.52 4.47
C VAL A 29 19.88 11.69 4.80
N ALA A 30 20.38 12.93 4.71
CA ALA A 30 19.56 14.12 4.95
C ALA A 30 18.43 14.25 3.91
N LEU A 31 18.74 13.96 2.64
CA LEU A 31 17.78 13.87 1.56
C LEU A 31 16.73 12.77 1.82
N ALA A 32 17.15 11.56 2.21
CA ALA A 32 16.23 10.48 2.55
C ALA A 32 15.25 10.84 3.68
N ARG A 33 15.74 11.47 4.75
CA ARG A 33 14.89 11.97 5.85
C ARG A 33 13.96 13.10 5.42
N TYR A 34 14.43 13.97 4.51
CA TYR A 34 13.60 15.02 3.93
C TYR A 34 12.42 14.46 3.11
N LEU A 35 12.66 13.39 2.35
CA LEU A 35 11.66 12.65 1.59
C LEU A 35 10.68 11.91 2.51
N GLN A 36 11.20 11.22 3.54
CA GLN A 36 10.39 10.56 4.57
C GLN A 36 9.42 11.54 5.25
N GLY A 37 9.90 12.72 5.65
CA GLY A 37 9.05 13.77 6.24
C GLY A 37 7.99 14.34 5.29
N ARG A 38 7.97 13.91 4.02
CA ARG A 38 6.98 14.26 2.99
C ARG A 38 6.22 13.05 2.47
N ASN A 39 6.39 11.89 3.10
CA ASN A 39 5.79 10.63 2.68
C ASN A 39 6.19 10.23 1.25
N ILE A 40 7.45 10.48 0.88
CA ILE A 40 7.99 10.13 -0.45
C ILE A 40 9.01 9.01 -0.28
N ARG A 41 8.79 7.93 -1.02
CA ARG A 41 9.68 6.77 -1.11
C ARG A 41 10.40 6.78 -2.44
N ALA A 42 11.73 6.86 -2.40
CA ALA A 42 12.61 6.88 -3.56
C ALA A 42 13.57 5.69 -3.56
N THR A 43 14.22 5.44 -4.69
CA THR A 43 15.24 4.40 -4.83
C THR A 43 16.64 5.00 -5.00
N PHE A 44 17.58 4.59 -4.17
CA PHE A 44 18.99 4.98 -4.24
C PHE A 44 19.80 3.84 -4.86
N PHE A 45 20.25 4.01 -6.10
CA PHE A 45 21.15 3.11 -6.80
C PHE A 45 22.59 3.38 -6.35
N VAL A 46 23.21 2.37 -5.73
CA VAL A 46 24.50 2.54 -5.07
C VAL A 46 25.64 1.81 -5.75
N ASN A 47 26.83 2.42 -5.69
CA ASN A 47 28.08 1.78 -6.07
C ASN A 47 28.72 1.07 -4.88
N GLY A 48 28.95 -0.24 -4.99
CA GLY A 48 29.43 -1.06 -3.87
C GLY A 48 30.82 -0.68 -3.35
N CYS A 49 31.68 -0.15 -4.23
CA CYS A 49 33.01 0.28 -3.85
C CYS A 49 33.01 1.44 -2.82
N ARG A 50 31.96 2.27 -2.80
CA ARG A 50 31.79 3.37 -1.85
C ARG A 50 31.62 2.91 -0.40
N PHE A 51 31.44 1.61 -0.16
CA PHE A 51 31.31 1.05 1.19
C PHE A 51 32.47 0.11 1.55
N THR A 52 33.02 -0.57 0.55
CA THR A 52 33.98 -1.64 0.77
C THR A 52 35.42 -1.23 0.48
N GLY A 53 35.61 -0.17 -0.31
CA GLY A 53 36.92 0.20 -0.85
C GLY A 53 37.50 -0.80 -1.84
N ARG A 54 36.72 -1.79 -2.28
CA ARG A 54 37.19 -2.78 -3.28
C ARG A 54 37.35 -2.09 -4.63
N GLY A 55 38.44 -2.45 -5.33
CA GLY A 55 38.82 -1.85 -6.61
C GLY A 55 39.91 -0.80 -6.44
N ALA A 56 41.16 -1.25 -6.34
CA ALA A 56 42.37 -0.41 -6.24
C ALA A 56 42.73 0.29 -7.57
N GLY A 57 41.77 1.01 -8.15
CA GLY A 57 41.90 1.82 -9.36
C GLY A 57 40.70 2.75 -9.55
N GLU A 58 40.89 3.78 -10.38
CA GLU A 58 39.87 4.80 -10.70
C GLU A 58 38.53 4.18 -11.12
N PRO A 59 37.39 4.70 -10.65
CA PRO A 59 37.27 5.88 -9.77
C PRO A 59 37.34 5.55 -8.27
N CYS A 60 37.10 4.30 -7.86
CA CYS A 60 36.71 3.99 -6.49
C CYS A 60 37.76 4.13 -5.39
N SER A 61 39.05 3.90 -5.69
CA SER A 61 40.12 4.08 -4.70
C SER A 61 40.34 5.54 -4.27
N GLN A 62 39.76 6.50 -5.00
CA GLN A 62 39.84 7.94 -4.70
C GLN A 62 38.56 8.51 -4.09
N LEU A 63 37.50 7.72 -4.02
CA LEU A 63 36.21 8.16 -3.52
C LEU A 63 36.11 7.98 -2.01
N LYS A 64 35.35 8.88 -1.37
CA LYS A 64 35.03 8.76 0.05
C LYS A 64 34.24 7.48 0.30
N GLN A 65 34.66 6.75 1.33
CA GLN A 65 33.97 5.55 1.79
C GLN A 65 32.94 5.91 2.86
N TYR A 66 31.83 5.17 2.85
CA TYR A 66 30.72 5.31 3.78
C TYR A 66 30.53 4.02 4.58
N PRO A 67 30.16 4.11 5.87
CA PRO A 67 29.84 2.92 6.65
C PRO A 67 28.55 2.26 6.13
N LEU A 68 28.42 0.95 6.29
CA LEU A 68 27.21 0.20 5.92
C LEU A 68 25.96 0.69 6.66
N SER A 69 26.13 1.26 7.86
CA SER A 69 25.04 1.94 8.59
C SER A 69 24.39 3.07 7.81
N THR A 70 25.01 3.57 6.74
CA THR A 70 24.39 4.55 5.83
C THR A 70 23.25 3.91 5.03
N LEU A 71 23.39 2.64 4.60
CA LEU A 71 22.31 1.89 3.95
C LEU A 71 21.18 1.61 4.93
N GLU A 72 21.51 1.25 6.17
CA GLU A 72 20.51 1.09 7.25
C GLU A 72 19.73 2.38 7.49
N GLN A 73 20.41 3.53 7.48
CA GLN A 73 19.78 4.83 7.64
C GLN A 73 18.82 5.17 6.49
N LEU A 74 19.16 4.84 5.24
CA LEU A 74 18.25 4.99 4.11
C LEU A 74 16.99 4.14 4.29
N VAL A 75 17.17 2.85 4.60
CA VAL A 75 16.05 1.92 4.73
C VAL A 75 15.18 2.28 5.95
N SER A 76 15.78 2.71 7.05
CA SER A 76 15.04 3.24 8.22
C SER A 76 14.37 4.60 7.97
N ALA A 77 14.72 5.27 6.86
CA ALA A 77 14.04 6.45 6.35
C ALA A 77 13.00 6.08 5.29
N ASP A 78 12.61 4.81 5.21
CA ASP A 78 11.64 4.27 4.26
C ASP A 78 12.05 4.49 2.80
N GLN A 79 13.34 4.32 2.49
CA GLN A 79 13.86 4.42 1.12
C GLN A 79 14.34 3.06 0.61
N GLN A 80 14.34 2.88 -0.70
CA GLN A 80 14.79 1.65 -1.37
C GLN A 80 16.26 1.76 -1.78
N VAL A 81 16.96 0.62 -1.83
CA VAL A 81 18.36 0.54 -2.27
C VAL A 81 18.45 -0.34 -3.54
N GLY A 82 19.08 0.19 -4.57
CA GLY A 82 19.28 -0.47 -5.86
C GLY A 82 20.76 -0.67 -6.19
N ASN A 83 21.03 -1.57 -7.13
CA ASN A 83 22.36 -1.89 -7.61
C ASN A 83 22.75 -0.95 -8.76
N HIS A 84 23.85 -0.22 -8.60
CA HIS A 84 24.44 0.61 -9.67
C HIS A 84 25.79 0.11 -10.18
N THR A 85 26.19 -1.13 -9.85
CA THR A 85 27.51 -1.78 -10.07
C THR A 85 28.59 -1.38 -9.06
N GLU A 86 29.68 -2.15 -8.94
CA GLU A 86 30.73 -1.91 -7.95
C GLU A 86 31.59 -0.70 -8.33
N LEU A 87 32.08 -0.64 -9.56
CA LEU A 87 33.07 0.33 -10.05
C LEU A 87 32.54 1.31 -11.10
N HIS A 88 31.23 1.31 -11.37
CA HIS A 88 30.59 2.20 -12.34
C HIS A 88 31.08 1.96 -13.79
N TYR A 89 31.30 0.70 -14.19
CA TYR A 89 31.65 0.42 -15.58
C TYR A 89 30.45 0.63 -16.51
N ALA A 90 30.67 1.31 -17.63
CA ALA A 90 29.70 1.38 -18.73
C ALA A 90 29.64 -0.02 -19.39
N LEU A 91 28.65 -0.83 -19.00
CA LEU A 91 28.71 -2.29 -19.13
C LEU A 91 28.91 -2.81 -20.54
N ASP A 92 28.29 -2.18 -21.54
CA ASP A 92 28.40 -2.57 -22.95
C ASP A 92 29.67 -2.02 -23.60
N SER A 93 29.95 -0.73 -23.39
CA SER A 93 31.11 -0.04 -23.98
C SER A 93 32.44 -0.52 -23.40
N ASN A 94 32.46 -0.88 -22.11
CA ASN A 94 33.64 -1.44 -21.45
C ASN A 94 33.74 -2.97 -21.58
N PHE A 95 32.73 -3.66 -22.15
CA PHE A 95 32.63 -5.12 -22.13
C PHE A 95 33.90 -5.83 -22.62
N ASN A 96 34.43 -5.39 -23.77
CA ASN A 96 35.62 -5.99 -24.38
C ASN A 96 36.93 -5.53 -23.72
N ALA A 97 37.00 -4.27 -23.27
CA ALA A 97 38.21 -3.69 -22.70
C ALA A 97 38.48 -4.19 -21.27
N VAL A 98 37.42 -4.30 -20.46
CA VAL A 98 37.45 -4.76 -19.07
C VAL A 98 37.32 -6.28 -18.99
N GLY A 99 36.55 -6.88 -19.91
CA GLY A 99 36.34 -8.31 -20.03
C GLY A 99 35.09 -8.80 -19.27
N PRO A 100 34.41 -9.86 -19.75
CA PRO A 100 33.13 -10.32 -19.23
C PRO A 100 33.19 -10.77 -17.77
N VAL A 101 34.29 -11.37 -17.33
CA VAL A 101 34.45 -11.82 -15.93
C VAL A 101 34.38 -10.64 -14.96
N LYS A 102 35.02 -9.52 -15.30
CA LYS A 102 35.02 -8.32 -14.46
C LYS A 102 33.67 -7.60 -14.51
N ILE A 103 33.04 -7.48 -15.68
CA ILE A 103 31.68 -6.93 -15.81
C ILE A 103 30.68 -7.70 -14.96
N ARG A 104 30.73 -9.04 -15.01
CA ARG A 104 29.91 -9.91 -14.16
C ARG A 104 30.18 -9.66 -12.68
N GLN A 105 31.45 -9.63 -12.29
CA GLN A 105 31.85 -9.39 -10.90
C GLN A 105 31.40 -8.01 -10.40
N ASP A 106 31.44 -6.99 -11.25
CA ASP A 106 31.06 -5.62 -10.96
C ASP A 106 29.58 -5.52 -10.53
N VAL A 107 28.69 -6.26 -11.19
CA VAL A 107 27.27 -6.30 -10.83
C VAL A 107 27.05 -7.13 -9.56
N LEU A 108 27.67 -8.32 -9.48
CA LEU A 108 27.41 -9.28 -8.40
C LEU A 108 27.95 -8.84 -7.03
N LEU A 109 29.08 -8.14 -6.99
CA LEU A 109 29.66 -7.66 -5.73
C LEU A 109 28.78 -6.62 -5.04
N THR A 110 28.21 -5.69 -5.81
CA THR A 110 27.23 -4.73 -5.29
C THR A 110 25.94 -5.42 -4.91
N GLN A 111 25.44 -6.37 -5.72
CA GLN A 111 24.20 -7.08 -5.38
C GLN A 111 24.32 -7.81 -4.03
N ALA A 112 25.42 -8.52 -3.81
CA ALA A 112 25.66 -9.22 -2.55
C ALA A 112 25.79 -8.26 -1.36
N LEU A 113 26.36 -7.07 -1.57
CA LEU A 113 26.49 -6.04 -0.53
C LEU A 113 25.13 -5.47 -0.10
N ILE A 114 24.24 -5.20 -1.05
CA ILE A 114 22.98 -4.49 -0.79
C ILE A 114 21.81 -5.41 -0.46
N ALA A 115 21.89 -6.71 -0.79
CA ALA A 115 20.79 -7.66 -0.58
C ALA A 115 20.20 -7.64 0.85
N PRO A 116 20.96 -7.52 1.95
CA PRO A 116 20.40 -7.41 3.31
C PRO A 116 19.56 -6.14 3.55
N TYR A 117 19.72 -5.13 2.70
CA TYR A 117 19.05 -3.83 2.79
C TYR A 117 17.89 -3.69 1.79
N GLN A 118 17.74 -4.64 0.87
CA GLN A 118 16.60 -4.71 -0.04
C GLN A 118 15.42 -5.37 0.66
N ARG A 119 14.50 -4.54 1.16
CA ARG A 119 13.28 -4.97 1.86
C ARG A 119 12.11 -5.10 0.90
N ASP A 120 11.01 -5.66 1.39
CA ASP A 120 9.70 -5.71 0.73
C ASP A 120 9.62 -6.57 -0.53
N GLY A 121 10.62 -7.43 -0.74
CA GLY A 121 10.61 -8.34 -1.89
C GLY A 121 10.89 -7.64 -3.22
N TYR A 122 11.54 -6.48 -3.26
CA TYR A 122 11.99 -5.90 -4.53
C TYR A 122 13.49 -5.63 -4.54
N SER A 123 14.13 -5.97 -5.66
CA SER A 123 15.53 -5.68 -5.94
C SER A 123 15.61 -4.99 -7.29
N PHE A 124 16.38 -3.90 -7.37
CA PHE A 124 16.46 -3.08 -8.58
C PHE A 124 17.90 -2.97 -9.05
N PHE A 125 18.08 -2.90 -10.36
CA PHE A 125 19.37 -2.67 -11.00
C PHE A 125 19.27 -1.54 -12.02
N ARG A 126 20.26 -0.64 -12.03
CA ARG A 126 20.43 0.36 -13.08
C ARG A 126 21.85 0.31 -13.61
N ALA A 127 21.97 0.19 -14.92
CA ALA A 127 23.27 0.22 -15.59
C ALA A 127 23.86 1.65 -15.58
N PRO A 128 25.16 1.81 -15.25
CA PRO A 128 25.85 3.10 -15.37
C PRO A 128 25.69 3.73 -16.74
N SER A 129 25.36 5.02 -16.77
CA SER A 129 25.11 5.79 -18.00
C SER A 129 24.07 5.20 -18.94
N ASN A 130 23.15 4.38 -18.40
CA ASN A 130 22.21 3.58 -19.18
C ASN A 130 22.91 2.75 -20.29
N ASN A 131 24.17 2.38 -20.06
CA ASN A 131 25.01 1.71 -21.04
C ASN A 131 24.73 0.20 -21.02
N TRP A 132 23.65 -0.17 -21.70
CA TRP A 132 23.13 -1.53 -21.74
C TRP A 132 23.06 -2.07 -23.17
N GLY A 133 23.57 -3.29 -23.37
CA GLY A 133 23.66 -3.92 -24.69
C GLY A 133 23.53 -5.43 -24.62
N GLN A 134 23.57 -6.08 -25.79
CA GLN A 134 23.27 -7.51 -25.91
C GLN A 134 24.30 -8.36 -25.16
N ALA A 135 25.57 -7.99 -25.21
CA ALA A 135 26.66 -8.74 -24.56
C ALA A 135 26.52 -8.77 -23.02
N PRO A 136 26.35 -7.64 -22.31
CA PRO A 136 26.10 -7.68 -20.87
C PRO A 136 24.75 -8.32 -20.52
N TYR A 137 23.71 -8.19 -21.35
CA TYR A 137 22.44 -8.90 -21.14
C TYR A 137 22.63 -10.43 -21.20
N ASP A 138 23.30 -10.93 -22.24
CA ASP A 138 23.58 -12.36 -22.41
C ASP A 138 24.41 -12.93 -21.25
N LEU A 139 25.33 -12.13 -20.73
CA LEU A 139 26.19 -12.49 -19.60
C LEU A 139 25.41 -12.58 -18.27
N LEU A 140 24.40 -11.73 -18.06
CA LEU A 140 23.78 -11.54 -16.75
C LEU A 140 22.40 -12.21 -16.61
N ARG A 141 21.67 -12.45 -17.70
CA ARG A 141 20.26 -12.92 -17.63
C ARG A 141 20.06 -14.25 -16.89
N ASP A 142 21.06 -15.11 -16.89
CA ASP A 142 20.99 -16.46 -16.31
C ASP A 142 21.74 -16.54 -14.97
N GLU A 143 22.19 -15.39 -14.44
CA GLU A 143 22.89 -15.32 -13.15
C GLU A 143 21.92 -15.59 -12.00
N PRO A 144 22.11 -16.68 -11.22
CA PRO A 144 21.15 -17.04 -10.16
C PRO A 144 21.00 -15.96 -9.09
N ALA A 145 22.06 -15.18 -8.83
CA ALA A 145 22.07 -14.08 -7.88
C ALA A 145 21.30 -12.84 -8.37
N LEU A 146 20.96 -12.78 -9.67
CA LEU A 146 20.23 -11.67 -10.29
C LEU A 146 18.83 -12.08 -10.76
N LYS A 147 18.41 -13.32 -10.53
CA LYS A 147 17.12 -13.87 -11.00
C LYS A 147 15.90 -13.02 -10.58
N ASP A 148 16.04 -12.30 -9.47
CA ASP A 148 14.97 -11.52 -8.83
C ASP A 148 15.20 -10.00 -8.90
N VAL A 149 16.16 -9.56 -9.72
CA VAL A 149 16.54 -8.15 -9.82
C VAL A 149 15.87 -7.54 -11.04
N ALA A 150 14.97 -6.57 -10.82
CA ALA A 150 14.34 -5.80 -11.87
C ALA A 150 15.32 -4.83 -12.51
N GLY A 151 15.42 -4.87 -13.84
CA GLY A 151 16.10 -3.85 -14.60
C GLY A 151 16.80 -4.35 -15.87
N PRO A 152 17.66 -3.51 -16.47
CA PRO A 152 18.04 -2.19 -15.95
C PRO A 152 16.87 -1.20 -15.94
N ILE A 153 16.81 -0.40 -14.87
CA ILE A 153 15.87 0.71 -14.69
C ILE A 153 16.38 1.93 -15.44
N LEU A 154 15.53 2.55 -16.25
CA LEU A 154 15.83 3.74 -17.03
C LEU A 154 15.17 4.98 -16.39
N TYR A 155 15.23 6.08 -17.12
CA TYR A 155 14.60 7.36 -16.82
C TYR A 155 13.71 7.77 -18.00
N ASP A 156 12.65 8.53 -17.72
CA ASP A 156 11.68 8.94 -18.74
C ASP A 156 11.87 10.40 -19.17
N TYR A 157 12.36 11.25 -18.26
CA TYR A 157 12.43 12.68 -18.49
C TYR A 157 13.77 13.11 -19.10
N LEU A 158 13.71 14.10 -20.00
CA LEU A 158 14.82 14.73 -20.72
C LEU A 158 15.69 13.81 -21.59
N GLY A 159 15.54 12.49 -21.51
CA GLY A 159 16.24 11.53 -22.38
C GLY A 159 17.76 11.49 -22.17
N ALA A 160 18.24 11.89 -21.00
CA ALA A 160 19.66 11.95 -20.62
C ALA A 160 19.90 11.38 -19.23
N ASP A 161 21.04 10.68 -19.08
CA ASP A 161 21.54 10.16 -17.80
C ASP A 161 21.80 11.32 -16.83
N TRP A 162 22.58 12.29 -17.29
CA TRP A 162 22.77 13.56 -16.59
C TRP A 162 22.26 14.73 -17.42
N PRO A 163 20.97 15.09 -17.31
CA PRO A 163 20.45 16.16 -18.11
C PRO A 163 21.15 17.48 -17.79
N CYS A 164 21.49 17.76 -16.53
CA CYS A 164 21.97 19.07 -16.04
C CYS A 164 23.28 19.56 -16.66
N ASN A 165 23.99 18.72 -17.41
CA ASN A 165 25.20 19.07 -18.15
C ASN A 165 25.29 18.27 -19.47
N ASP A 166 24.19 18.18 -20.21
CA ASP A 166 24.13 17.45 -21.47
C ASP A 166 24.40 18.38 -22.67
N THR A 167 25.49 18.08 -23.39
CA THR A 167 25.93 18.83 -24.57
C THR A 167 24.93 18.80 -25.72
N ARG A 168 23.98 17.84 -25.74
CA ARG A 168 22.87 17.82 -26.72
C ARG A 168 21.99 19.06 -26.66
N TYR A 169 22.01 19.79 -25.54
CA TYR A 169 21.21 20.99 -25.32
C TYR A 169 22.02 22.30 -25.39
N ASN A 170 23.34 22.24 -25.64
CA ASN A 170 24.26 23.39 -25.64
C ASN A 170 24.23 24.23 -24.34
N ASP A 171 23.95 23.59 -23.20
CA ASP A 171 23.82 24.27 -21.92
C ASP A 171 25.16 24.38 -21.17
N PRO A 172 25.47 25.52 -20.54
CA PRO A 172 26.52 25.59 -19.53
C PRO A 172 26.10 24.81 -18.28
N ILE A 173 27.05 24.55 -17.38
CA ILE A 173 26.77 23.90 -16.10
C ILE A 173 25.71 24.68 -15.33
N GLN A 174 24.58 24.05 -15.05
CA GLN A 174 23.44 24.65 -14.36
C GLN A 174 23.56 24.52 -12.84
N SER A 175 22.99 25.50 -12.12
CA SER A 175 22.73 25.35 -10.68
C SER A 175 21.72 24.21 -10.43
N PRO A 176 21.68 23.62 -9.22
CA PRO A 176 20.68 22.61 -8.88
C PRO A 176 19.25 23.06 -9.15
N GLU A 177 18.92 24.31 -8.82
CA GLU A 177 17.60 24.89 -9.00
C GLU A 177 17.25 25.10 -10.48
N THR A 178 18.19 25.60 -11.27
CA THR A 178 17.99 25.75 -12.72
C THR A 178 17.81 24.39 -13.40
N CYS A 179 18.53 23.37 -12.96
CA CYS A 179 18.30 22.02 -13.50
C CYS A 179 16.91 21.47 -13.11
N ALA A 180 16.48 21.67 -11.87
CA ALA A 180 15.12 21.31 -11.44
C ALA A 180 14.04 22.04 -12.26
N ASP A 181 14.22 23.34 -12.51
CA ASP A 181 13.33 24.16 -13.33
C ASP A 181 13.23 23.60 -14.77
N ARG A 182 14.35 23.18 -15.35
CA ARG A 182 14.37 22.59 -16.71
C ARG A 182 13.79 21.18 -16.76
N LEU A 183 14.06 20.35 -15.75
CA LEU A 183 13.49 19.01 -15.62
C LEU A 183 11.96 19.07 -15.48
N TYR A 184 11.47 20.00 -14.66
CA TYR A 184 10.05 20.27 -14.54
C TYR A 184 9.48 20.84 -15.84
N GLY A 185 10.19 21.78 -16.48
CA GLY A 185 9.72 22.48 -17.69
C GLY A 185 9.06 23.81 -17.36
N THR A 186 9.75 24.70 -16.66
CA THR A 186 9.25 26.07 -16.40
C THR A 186 9.26 26.96 -17.65
N ASP A 187 10.16 26.71 -18.59
CA ASP A 187 10.29 27.45 -19.85
C ASP A 187 9.79 26.62 -21.04
N PRO A 188 8.62 26.95 -21.63
CA PRO A 188 8.08 26.25 -22.79
C PRO A 188 8.86 26.50 -24.09
N THR A 189 9.76 27.48 -24.13
CA THR A 189 10.58 27.79 -25.31
C THR A 189 11.87 26.98 -25.36
N HIS A 190 12.25 26.34 -24.26
CA HIS A 190 13.45 25.52 -24.19
C HIS A 190 13.33 24.27 -25.09
N ASN A 191 14.41 23.90 -25.78
CA ASN A 191 14.44 22.77 -26.73
C ASN A 191 14.14 21.39 -26.09
N SER A 192 14.25 21.30 -24.77
CA SER A 192 13.98 20.10 -23.98
C SER A 192 12.57 20.08 -23.38
N TYR A 193 11.77 21.14 -23.53
CA TYR A 193 10.46 21.27 -22.89
C TYR A 193 9.54 20.10 -23.23
N SER A 194 9.50 19.64 -24.47
CA SER A 194 8.68 18.50 -24.92
C SER A 194 9.07 17.15 -24.27
N ARG A 195 10.19 17.09 -23.54
CA ARG A 195 10.68 15.94 -22.77
C ARG A 195 10.74 16.20 -21.27
N SER A 196 10.35 17.40 -20.82
CA SER A 196 10.25 17.76 -19.40
C SER A 196 9.00 17.15 -18.78
N MET A 197 8.87 17.23 -17.45
CA MET A 197 7.69 16.71 -16.74
C MET A 197 6.40 17.39 -17.19
N ARG A 198 6.40 18.72 -17.26
CA ARG A 198 5.23 19.54 -17.59
C ARG A 198 4.93 19.56 -19.10
N GLY A 199 5.97 19.66 -19.92
CA GLY A 199 5.84 19.76 -21.38
C GLY A 199 5.76 18.42 -22.11
N GLY A 200 6.12 17.31 -21.45
CA GLY A 200 6.03 15.96 -21.99
C GLY A 200 4.60 15.42 -22.08
N VAL A 201 4.37 14.49 -23.01
CA VAL A 201 3.04 13.92 -23.26
C VAL A 201 2.63 12.93 -22.14
N ALA A 202 3.59 12.15 -21.63
CA ALA A 202 3.34 11.13 -20.61
C ALA A 202 2.88 11.74 -19.28
N LYS A 203 3.54 12.82 -18.83
CA LYS A 203 3.33 13.43 -17.50
C LYS A 203 3.38 12.43 -16.33
N SER A 204 4.01 11.28 -16.55
CA SER A 204 4.34 10.24 -15.59
C SER A 204 5.70 9.67 -15.98
N GLY A 205 6.38 9.05 -15.03
CA GLY A 205 7.66 8.39 -15.30
C GLY A 205 8.68 8.45 -14.18
N ILE A 206 9.85 7.92 -14.47
CA ILE A 206 11.00 7.83 -13.59
C ILE A 206 11.86 9.09 -13.76
N VAL A 207 12.03 9.82 -12.67
CA VAL A 207 12.95 10.94 -12.54
C VAL A 207 14.27 10.43 -11.99
N GLN A 208 15.34 10.58 -12.77
CA GLN A 208 16.70 10.33 -12.34
C GLN A 208 17.33 11.63 -11.86
N MET A 209 17.98 11.55 -10.70
CA MET A 209 18.81 12.58 -10.12
C MET A 209 20.09 11.94 -9.63
N HIS A 210 21.17 12.70 -9.56
CA HIS A 210 22.40 12.32 -8.87
C HIS A 210 23.19 13.61 -8.62
N ASP A 211 24.33 13.52 -7.95
CA ASP A 211 25.18 14.68 -7.77
C ASP A 211 25.95 15.04 -9.05
N ARG A 212 26.46 16.29 -9.11
CA ARG A 212 27.00 16.96 -10.31
C ARG A 212 28.06 16.16 -11.08
N SER A 213 28.75 15.25 -10.41
CA SER A 213 29.62 14.25 -11.01
C SER A 213 29.54 12.99 -10.17
N PRO A 214 29.64 11.79 -10.76
CA PRO A 214 29.74 10.53 -10.04
C PRO A 214 30.87 10.50 -9.01
N ASN A 215 31.77 11.50 -9.00
CA ASN A 215 32.90 11.62 -8.08
C ASN A 215 32.86 12.89 -7.18
N ALA A 216 31.80 13.71 -7.25
CA ALA A 216 31.70 14.98 -6.51
C ALA A 216 31.21 14.79 -5.07
N VAL A 217 32.01 14.13 -4.24
CA VAL A 217 31.75 13.94 -2.81
C VAL A 217 31.54 15.28 -2.10
N GLY A 218 30.53 15.37 -1.24
CA GLY A 218 30.19 16.55 -0.43
C GLY A 218 29.30 17.57 -1.14
N SER A 219 28.69 17.18 -2.25
CA SER A 219 27.77 18.01 -3.00
C SER A 219 26.36 17.94 -2.42
N ASP A 220 25.70 19.09 -2.26
CA ASP A 220 24.27 19.15 -1.91
C ASP A 220 23.36 19.27 -3.14
N TYR A 221 23.89 19.02 -4.34
CA TYR A 221 23.22 19.26 -5.62
C TYR A 221 21.94 18.45 -5.76
N ALA A 222 22.01 17.12 -5.58
CA ALA A 222 20.83 16.26 -5.67
C ALA A 222 19.77 16.67 -4.63
N PHE A 223 20.19 17.08 -3.43
CA PHE A 223 19.29 17.49 -2.37
C PHE A 223 18.56 18.82 -2.71
N ARG A 224 19.30 19.85 -3.13
CA ARG A 224 18.72 21.14 -3.53
C ARG A 224 17.83 21.03 -4.76
N MET A 225 18.26 20.26 -5.76
CA MET A 225 17.46 19.95 -6.94
C MET A 225 16.14 19.29 -6.55
N THR A 226 16.19 18.27 -5.68
CA THR A 226 14.99 17.57 -5.18
C THR A 226 14.02 18.52 -4.48
N ARG A 227 14.52 19.38 -3.58
CA ARG A 227 13.68 20.35 -2.87
C ARG A 227 12.93 21.27 -3.82
N ARG A 228 13.66 21.86 -4.76
CA ARG A 228 13.09 22.75 -5.78
C ARG A 228 12.08 22.03 -6.66
N LEU A 229 12.40 20.80 -7.07
CA LEU A 229 11.53 20.01 -7.94
C LEU A 229 10.21 19.66 -7.24
N ILE A 230 10.25 19.26 -5.96
CA ILE A 230 9.02 18.98 -5.18
C ILE A 230 8.16 20.24 -5.03
N GLU A 231 8.76 21.41 -4.81
CA GLU A 231 8.02 22.68 -4.75
C GLU A 231 7.27 22.94 -6.06
N LEU A 232 7.94 22.79 -7.20
CA LEU A 232 7.33 22.96 -8.53
C LEU A 232 6.19 21.97 -8.75
N ILE A 233 6.44 20.68 -8.53
CA ILE A 233 5.49 19.59 -8.73
C ILE A 233 4.23 19.79 -7.87
N LYS A 234 4.38 20.13 -6.58
CA LYS A 234 3.25 20.36 -5.68
C LYS A 234 2.46 21.62 -6.02
N SER A 235 3.08 22.57 -6.72
CA SER A 235 2.46 23.82 -7.17
C SER A 235 1.89 23.74 -8.60
N ASP A 236 2.01 22.60 -9.29
CA ASP A 236 1.56 22.46 -10.68
C ASP A 236 0.03 22.64 -10.76
N PRO A 237 -0.47 23.63 -11.52
CA PRO A 237 -1.90 23.89 -11.63
C PRO A 237 -2.61 22.95 -12.62
N ASP A 238 -1.85 22.31 -13.51
CA ASP A 238 -2.33 21.56 -14.67
C ASP A 238 -2.34 20.05 -14.42
N THR A 239 -1.43 19.57 -13.56
CA THR A 239 -1.17 18.15 -13.33
C THR A 239 -1.02 17.89 -11.84
N LYS A 240 -1.94 17.11 -11.28
CA LYS A 240 -1.80 16.62 -9.90
C LYS A 240 -0.87 15.42 -9.90
N TYR A 241 0.42 15.65 -9.65
CA TYR A 241 1.38 14.56 -9.57
C TYR A 241 1.23 13.75 -8.29
N VAL A 242 1.44 12.45 -8.38
CA VAL A 242 1.46 11.49 -7.26
C VAL A 242 2.86 10.92 -7.17
N PHE A 243 3.48 11.01 -5.99
CA PHE A 243 4.76 10.34 -5.74
C PHE A 243 4.50 8.87 -5.52
N THR A 244 5.24 8.02 -6.22
CA THR A 244 5.22 6.57 -6.06
C THR A 244 6.65 6.04 -6.15
N SER A 245 6.82 4.74 -5.94
CA SER A 245 8.13 4.08 -5.89
C SER A 245 8.29 3.07 -7.02
N LEU A 246 9.51 2.56 -7.24
CA LEU A 246 9.77 1.68 -8.39
C LEU A 246 8.94 0.39 -8.33
N ASP A 247 8.73 -0.18 -7.15
CA ASP A 247 7.85 -1.33 -6.88
C ASP A 247 6.37 -1.08 -7.23
N ALA A 248 5.96 0.15 -7.54
CA ALA A 248 4.60 0.44 -7.99
C ALA A 248 4.41 0.35 -9.51
N ILE A 249 5.50 0.35 -10.29
CA ILE A 249 5.43 0.30 -11.75
C ILE A 249 4.84 -1.07 -12.16
N PRO A 250 3.72 -1.11 -12.90
CA PRO A 250 3.12 -2.38 -13.29
C PRO A 250 4.10 -3.26 -14.07
N GLY A 251 4.18 -4.53 -13.69
CA GLY A 251 5.05 -5.51 -14.34
C GLY A 251 6.49 -5.54 -13.82
N MET A 252 6.81 -4.81 -12.75
CA MET A 252 8.13 -4.89 -12.11
C MET A 252 8.43 -6.28 -11.54
N VAL A 253 9.62 -6.77 -11.85
CA VAL A 253 10.14 -8.06 -11.37
C VAL A 253 11.10 -7.82 -10.21
N GLY A 254 10.58 -7.50 -9.04
CA GLY A 254 11.31 -7.82 -7.80
C GLY A 254 11.23 -9.32 -7.53
N THR A 255 11.96 -9.82 -6.53
CA THR A 255 11.63 -11.10 -5.90
C THR A 255 10.09 -11.26 -5.80
N ASP A 256 9.47 -12.34 -6.23
CA ASP A 256 9.99 -13.60 -6.73
C ASP A 256 8.73 -14.42 -7.10
N SER A 257 8.96 -15.65 -7.48
CA SER A 257 8.13 -16.81 -7.15
C SER A 257 7.80 -17.01 -5.63
N ARG A 258 7.95 -15.99 -4.78
CA ARG A 258 7.67 -16.00 -3.32
C ARG A 258 6.26 -15.60 -3.01
N LEU A 259 5.74 -14.63 -3.76
CA LEU A 259 4.35 -14.25 -3.63
C LEU A 259 3.53 -15.10 -4.59
N THR A 260 2.62 -15.91 -4.08
CA THR A 260 1.69 -16.70 -4.90
C THR A 260 0.28 -16.17 -4.71
N ILE A 261 -0.46 -16.11 -5.83
CA ILE A 261 -1.91 -15.91 -5.74
C ILE A 261 -2.59 -17.27 -5.81
N ASP A 262 -2.98 -17.76 -4.66
CA ASP A 262 -3.64 -19.05 -4.54
C ASP A 262 -5.16 -18.86 -4.51
N THR A 263 -5.85 -19.80 -5.16
CA THR A 263 -7.31 -19.86 -5.04
C THR A 263 -7.64 -20.48 -3.70
N TYR A 264 -7.96 -19.65 -2.71
CA TYR A 264 -8.42 -20.07 -1.40
C TYR A 264 -9.70 -20.88 -1.52
N SER A 265 -10.66 -20.39 -2.32
CA SER A 265 -11.88 -21.12 -2.63
C SER A 265 -12.59 -20.59 -3.86
N THR A 266 -13.23 -21.49 -4.61
CA THR A 266 -14.16 -21.12 -5.69
C THR A 266 -15.57 -20.80 -5.17
N GLN A 267 -15.80 -21.08 -3.89
CA GLN A 267 -16.99 -20.60 -3.19
C GLN A 267 -16.95 -19.07 -3.15
N PHE A 268 -18.12 -18.44 -3.30
CA PHE A 268 -18.28 -16.98 -3.46
C PHE A 268 -17.80 -16.39 -4.79
N SER A 269 -17.58 -17.22 -5.81
CA SER A 269 -17.33 -16.77 -7.19
C SER A 269 -18.55 -16.10 -7.83
N ASP A 270 -18.37 -15.52 -9.00
CA ASP A 270 -19.52 -15.00 -9.78
C ASP A 270 -20.44 -16.14 -10.22
N ALA A 271 -19.85 -17.31 -10.53
CA ALA A 271 -20.58 -18.51 -10.92
C ALA A 271 -21.45 -19.06 -9.78
N SER A 272 -21.12 -18.79 -8.51
CA SER A 272 -21.99 -19.14 -7.38
C SER A 272 -23.12 -18.14 -7.14
N GLY A 273 -23.28 -17.12 -8.00
CA GLY A 273 -24.31 -16.09 -7.90
C GLY A 273 -24.01 -14.97 -6.90
N THR A 274 -22.88 -15.04 -6.20
CA THR A 274 -22.53 -14.11 -5.09
C THR A 274 -22.34 -12.66 -5.56
N ALA A 275 -21.91 -12.44 -6.79
CA ALA A 275 -21.79 -11.09 -7.37
C ALA A 275 -23.14 -10.43 -7.73
N GLN A 276 -24.23 -11.19 -7.81
CA GLN A 276 -25.51 -10.69 -8.34
C GLN A 276 -26.26 -9.82 -7.33
N ILE A 277 -25.99 -10.00 -6.04
CA ILE A 277 -26.71 -9.31 -4.95
C ILE A 277 -25.68 -8.66 -4.03
N ALA A 278 -25.82 -7.34 -3.83
CA ALA A 278 -24.91 -6.55 -3.00
C ALA A 278 -24.68 -7.14 -1.61
N GLY A 279 -25.74 -7.61 -0.96
CA GLY A 279 -25.60 -8.18 0.38
C GLY A 279 -24.95 -9.55 0.45
N HIS A 280 -24.84 -10.29 -0.65
CA HIS A 280 -24.09 -11.55 -0.64
C HIS A 280 -22.59 -11.23 -0.53
N TYR A 281 -22.02 -10.48 -1.47
CA TYR A 281 -20.59 -10.18 -1.43
C TYR A 281 -20.19 -9.26 -0.26
N ARG A 282 -21.00 -8.25 0.12
CA ARG A 282 -20.65 -7.30 1.20
C ARG A 282 -20.56 -7.92 2.60
N SER A 283 -21.10 -9.12 2.77
CA SER A 283 -21.07 -9.88 4.03
C SER A 283 -19.79 -10.71 4.23
N ILE A 284 -18.97 -10.88 3.19
CA ILE A 284 -17.82 -11.79 3.24
C ILE A 284 -16.77 -11.23 4.20
N ARG A 285 -16.40 -11.99 5.23
CA ARG A 285 -15.43 -11.65 6.27
C ARG A 285 -14.53 -12.83 6.58
N MET A 286 -13.40 -12.53 7.20
CA MET A 286 -12.43 -13.51 7.66
C MET A 286 -12.34 -13.49 9.19
N GLY A 287 -12.21 -14.66 9.81
CA GLY A 287 -12.05 -14.84 11.26
C GLY A 287 -12.02 -16.32 11.61
N ASP A 288 -11.28 -16.71 12.64
CA ASP A 288 -11.21 -18.09 13.14
C ASP A 288 -12.51 -18.43 13.87
N VAL A 289 -13.48 -19.03 13.18
CA VAL A 289 -14.81 -19.29 13.76
C VAL A 289 -14.88 -20.66 14.42
N ASP A 290 -13.97 -21.58 14.15
CA ASP A 290 -13.95 -22.91 14.75
C ASP A 290 -12.97 -23.07 15.93
N GLY A 291 -12.01 -22.15 16.06
CA GLY A 291 -11.02 -22.07 17.14
C GLY A 291 -9.78 -22.90 16.87
N ASP A 292 -9.47 -23.20 15.60
CA ASP A 292 -8.33 -24.01 15.21
C ASP A 292 -7.03 -23.22 15.01
N GLY A 293 -7.08 -21.89 15.17
CA GLY A 293 -5.97 -20.96 15.01
C GLY A 293 -5.72 -20.50 13.57
N VAL A 294 -6.53 -20.92 12.59
CA VAL A 294 -6.47 -20.49 11.20
C VAL A 294 -7.80 -19.83 10.84
N PRO A 295 -7.80 -18.61 10.26
CA PRO A 295 -9.03 -17.91 10.00
C PRO A 295 -9.81 -18.51 8.83
N ASP A 296 -11.12 -18.61 9.04
CA ASP A 296 -12.11 -19.03 8.06
C ASP A 296 -12.61 -17.85 7.24
N VAL A 297 -13.29 -18.14 6.13
CA VAL A 297 -14.00 -17.12 5.34
C VAL A 297 -15.50 -17.40 5.35
N CYS A 298 -16.26 -16.54 6.01
CA CYS A 298 -17.72 -16.64 6.05
C CYS A 298 -18.40 -15.57 5.21
N GLY A 299 -19.51 -15.92 4.56
CA GLY A 299 -20.29 -15.02 3.73
C GLY A 299 -21.69 -15.52 3.46
N LYS A 300 -22.57 -14.60 3.11
CA LYS A 300 -23.98 -14.84 2.84
C LYS A 300 -24.20 -15.43 1.45
N ARG A 301 -25.13 -16.38 1.39
CA ARG A 301 -25.82 -16.88 0.19
C ARG A 301 -27.34 -16.70 0.36
N VAL A 302 -28.10 -17.19 -0.60
CA VAL A 302 -29.57 -17.02 -0.66
C VAL A 302 -30.27 -17.45 0.64
N ASP A 303 -29.86 -18.55 1.26
CA ASP A 303 -30.54 -19.11 2.43
C ASP A 303 -29.84 -18.83 3.78
N GLY A 304 -28.58 -18.41 3.78
CA GLY A 304 -27.87 -18.18 5.04
C GLY A 304 -26.39 -17.85 4.92
N ILE A 305 -25.68 -17.87 6.04
CA ILE A 305 -24.23 -17.69 6.15
C ILE A 305 -23.55 -19.04 5.98
N TYR A 306 -22.58 -19.07 5.08
CA TYR A 306 -21.70 -20.21 4.83
C TYR A 306 -20.30 -19.83 5.24
N CYS A 307 -19.60 -20.73 5.91
CA CYS A 307 -18.19 -20.57 6.22
C CYS A 307 -17.37 -21.57 5.42
N ILE A 308 -16.19 -21.13 4.99
CA ILE A 308 -15.15 -21.94 4.35
C ILE A 308 -14.07 -22.12 5.40
N ASP A 309 -13.79 -23.37 5.72
CA ASP A 309 -12.79 -23.78 6.68
C ASP A 309 -11.37 -23.39 6.22
N GLY A 310 -10.61 -22.77 7.12
CA GLY A 310 -9.26 -22.26 6.92
C GLY A 310 -8.21 -23.33 6.59
N ARG A 311 -8.44 -24.60 6.93
CA ARG A 311 -7.49 -25.71 6.66
C ARG A 311 -7.98 -26.64 5.58
N SER A 312 -9.19 -27.17 5.73
CA SER A 312 -9.82 -28.16 4.86
C SER A 312 -10.40 -27.56 3.59
N ARG A 313 -10.62 -26.24 3.55
CA ARG A 313 -11.32 -25.52 2.46
C ARG A 313 -12.76 -26.02 2.23
N ALA A 314 -13.31 -26.81 3.14
CA ALA A 314 -14.68 -27.29 3.08
C ALA A 314 -15.64 -26.13 3.34
N SER A 315 -16.76 -26.09 2.62
CA SER A 315 -17.80 -25.08 2.84
C SER A 315 -19.09 -25.70 3.33
N SER A 316 -19.65 -25.14 4.38
CA SER A 316 -20.90 -25.58 4.99
C SER A 316 -21.75 -24.38 5.43
N LYS A 317 -23.05 -24.59 5.62
CA LYS A 317 -23.96 -23.55 6.12
C LYS A 317 -23.92 -23.53 7.65
N TRP A 318 -23.65 -22.35 8.21
CA TRP A 318 -23.49 -22.15 9.65
C TRP A 318 -24.70 -21.44 10.29
N ARG A 319 -25.47 -20.67 9.52
CA ARG A 319 -26.61 -19.91 10.04
C ARG A 319 -27.67 -19.62 8.99
N ASP A 320 -28.94 -19.84 9.32
CA ASP A 320 -30.06 -19.37 8.48
C ASP A 320 -30.24 -17.86 8.63
N LEU A 321 -30.11 -17.14 7.51
CA LEU A 321 -30.41 -15.71 7.34
C LEU A 321 -30.91 -15.51 5.90
N PRO A 322 -32.11 -16.01 5.56
CA PRO A 322 -32.53 -16.12 4.18
C PRO A 322 -32.93 -14.77 3.55
N ASP A 323 -32.75 -14.65 2.23
CA ASP A 323 -33.08 -13.44 1.46
C ASP A 323 -34.56 -13.04 1.59
N ASN A 324 -35.46 -14.02 1.69
CA ASN A 324 -36.90 -13.79 1.84
C ASN A 324 -37.30 -13.16 3.20
N GLN A 325 -36.36 -13.01 4.13
CA GLN A 325 -36.51 -12.27 5.38
C GLN A 325 -35.79 -10.90 5.36
N GLY A 326 -35.32 -10.45 4.18
CA GLY A 326 -34.67 -9.14 4.01
C GLY A 326 -33.16 -9.12 4.30
N TRP A 327 -32.56 -10.24 4.70
CA TRP A 327 -31.14 -10.31 5.06
C TRP A 327 -30.18 -10.08 3.88
N SER A 328 -30.65 -10.03 2.63
CA SER A 328 -29.83 -9.67 1.46
C SER A 328 -29.63 -8.18 1.27
N GLU A 329 -30.29 -7.33 2.06
CA GLU A 329 -30.14 -5.88 1.96
C GLU A 329 -28.72 -5.45 2.38
N ALA A 330 -28.11 -4.58 1.57
CA ALA A 330 -26.74 -4.11 1.78
C ALA A 330 -26.56 -3.39 3.14
N LYS A 331 -27.60 -2.71 3.63
CA LYS A 331 -27.61 -2.01 4.92
C LYS A 331 -27.51 -2.91 6.16
N TYR A 332 -27.67 -4.22 5.98
CA TYR A 332 -27.51 -5.22 7.02
C TYR A 332 -26.18 -5.94 6.84
N THR A 333 -25.95 -6.50 5.66
CA THR A 333 -24.78 -7.33 5.33
C THR A 333 -23.44 -6.60 5.28
N ALA A 334 -23.40 -5.30 4.96
CA ALA A 334 -22.16 -4.53 5.05
C ALA A 334 -21.64 -4.41 6.51
N THR A 335 -22.52 -4.61 7.49
CA THR A 335 -22.19 -4.54 8.92
C THR A 335 -21.68 -5.86 9.48
N THR A 336 -21.69 -6.95 8.69
CA THR A 336 -21.21 -8.27 9.14
C THR A 336 -19.79 -8.16 9.68
N ARG A 337 -19.56 -8.68 10.90
CA ARG A 337 -18.25 -8.83 11.52
C ARG A 337 -18.12 -10.26 12.05
N LEU A 338 -16.89 -10.78 11.98
CA LEU A 338 -16.45 -11.97 12.67
C LEU A 338 -15.48 -11.48 13.74
N ILE A 339 -15.87 -11.56 15.01
CA ILE A 339 -15.08 -11.03 16.12
C ILE A 339 -15.37 -11.83 17.39
N ASP A 340 -14.35 -12.16 18.15
CA ASP A 340 -14.48 -12.92 19.40
C ASP A 340 -15.06 -11.99 20.49
N MET A 341 -16.35 -12.15 20.80
CA MET A 341 -17.02 -11.27 21.76
C MET A 341 -16.72 -11.66 23.19
N ASP A 342 -16.59 -12.97 23.46
CA ASP A 342 -16.49 -13.53 24.81
C ASP A 342 -15.11 -14.09 25.16
N ASN A 343 -14.11 -13.83 24.32
CA ASN A 343 -12.72 -14.21 24.47
C ASN A 343 -12.54 -15.73 24.62
N ASP A 344 -13.37 -16.51 23.91
CA ASP A 344 -13.28 -17.97 23.90
C ASP A 344 -12.32 -18.54 22.85
N GLY A 345 -11.69 -17.66 22.07
CA GLY A 345 -10.78 -17.98 20.99
C GLY A 345 -11.46 -18.21 19.65
N ARG A 346 -12.78 -17.99 19.55
CA ARG A 346 -13.55 -18.15 18.31
C ARG A 346 -14.27 -16.86 17.95
N ALA A 347 -14.20 -16.50 16.69
CA ALA A 347 -14.91 -15.36 16.16
C ALA A 347 -16.42 -15.63 16.08
N ASP A 348 -17.20 -14.72 16.64
CA ASP A 348 -18.66 -14.74 16.60
C ASP A 348 -19.22 -13.94 15.43
N LEU A 349 -20.43 -14.29 14.99
CA LEU A 349 -21.11 -13.57 13.92
C LEU A 349 -21.92 -12.42 14.49
N CYS A 350 -21.50 -11.19 14.22
CA CYS A 350 -22.31 -9.99 14.48
C CYS A 350 -22.83 -9.38 13.18
N VAL A 351 -24.13 -9.09 13.11
CA VAL A 351 -24.76 -8.46 11.95
C VAL A 351 -25.94 -7.59 12.36
N ARG A 352 -26.05 -6.42 11.75
CA ARG A 352 -27.18 -5.50 11.91
C ARG A 352 -28.42 -6.05 11.22
N GLY A 353 -29.55 -6.01 11.90
CA GLY A 353 -30.88 -6.09 11.31
C GLY A 353 -31.73 -4.86 11.64
N ALA A 354 -33.02 -4.92 11.36
CA ALA A 354 -33.92 -3.77 11.50
C ALA A 354 -34.02 -3.21 12.93
N ALA A 355 -33.86 -4.03 13.97
CA ALA A 355 -34.01 -3.60 15.36
C ALA A 355 -32.69 -3.33 16.10
N GLY A 356 -31.54 -3.47 15.44
CA GLY A 356 -30.22 -3.34 16.06
C GLY A 356 -29.22 -4.35 15.52
N ILE A 357 -28.07 -4.47 16.18
CA ILE A 357 -27.07 -5.49 15.89
C ILE A 357 -27.32 -6.73 16.73
N TYR A 358 -27.21 -7.89 16.09
CA TYR A 358 -27.33 -9.19 16.71
C TYR A 358 -26.01 -9.94 16.57
N CYS A 359 -25.48 -10.40 17.70
CA CYS A 359 -24.30 -11.24 17.77
C CYS A 359 -24.70 -12.66 18.16
N MET A 360 -24.22 -13.63 17.39
CA MET A 360 -24.52 -15.04 17.54
C MET A 360 -23.21 -15.77 17.80
N ARG A 361 -23.12 -16.36 19.00
CA ARG A 361 -21.93 -17.07 19.46
C ARG A 361 -21.53 -18.20 18.50
N SER A 362 -20.24 -18.39 18.26
CA SER A 362 -19.72 -19.57 17.59
C SER A 362 -19.76 -20.82 18.50
N LEU A 363 -20.29 -21.91 17.96
CA LEU A 363 -20.30 -23.21 18.61
C LEU A 363 -19.15 -24.12 18.14
N GLY A 364 -18.26 -23.61 17.28
CA GLY A 364 -17.16 -24.35 16.66
C GLY A 364 -17.52 -25.08 15.37
N ASN A 365 -18.80 -25.14 15.01
CA ASN A 365 -19.27 -25.75 13.75
C ASN A 365 -20.55 -25.13 13.17
N ALA A 366 -21.09 -24.12 13.86
CA ALA A 366 -22.27 -23.36 13.52
C ALA A 366 -22.32 -22.10 14.39
N PHE A 367 -23.09 -21.10 13.97
CA PHE A 367 -23.45 -19.98 14.85
C PHE A 367 -24.73 -20.30 15.62
N ALA A 368 -24.82 -19.84 16.86
CA ALA A 368 -25.96 -20.09 17.74
C ALA A 368 -27.30 -19.71 17.09
N ALA A 369 -28.30 -20.58 17.26
CA ALA A 369 -29.62 -20.38 16.68
C ALA A 369 -30.37 -19.18 17.31
N THR A 370 -30.08 -18.92 18.58
CA THR A 370 -30.57 -17.78 19.34
C THR A 370 -29.53 -16.67 19.31
N VAL A 371 -29.98 -15.42 19.20
CA VAL A 371 -29.10 -14.26 19.41
C VAL A 371 -28.55 -14.30 20.83
N THR A 372 -27.24 -14.19 20.97
CA THR A 372 -26.53 -14.25 22.25
C THR A 372 -26.45 -12.86 22.87
N TRP A 373 -26.04 -11.87 22.07
CA TRP A 373 -25.93 -10.47 22.49
C TRP A 373 -26.56 -9.54 21.46
N ALA A 374 -27.12 -8.43 21.91
CA ALA A 374 -27.72 -7.44 21.02
C ALA A 374 -27.56 -6.03 21.56
N THR A 375 -27.35 -5.07 20.66
CA THR A 375 -27.18 -3.65 20.99
C THR A 375 -28.48 -2.95 21.42
N GLY A 376 -29.62 -3.65 21.31
CA GLY A 376 -30.94 -3.03 21.35
C GLY A 376 -31.15 -2.05 20.19
N ALA A 377 -32.02 -1.07 20.39
CA ALA A 377 -32.49 -0.17 19.33
C ALA A 377 -31.47 0.88 18.86
N VAL A 378 -30.29 0.98 19.49
CA VAL A 378 -29.30 2.04 19.22
C VAL A 378 -28.91 2.06 17.74
N PHE A 379 -28.50 0.91 17.18
CA PHE A 379 -28.10 0.79 15.78
C PHE A 379 -29.23 0.32 14.84
N SER A 380 -30.50 0.55 15.21
CA SER A 380 -31.68 0.08 14.47
C SER A 380 -32.04 0.93 13.25
N ASP A 381 -32.93 0.43 12.38
CA ASP A 381 -33.52 1.22 11.30
C ASP A 381 -34.36 2.37 11.88
N ALA A 382 -35.09 2.13 12.97
CA ALA A 382 -35.91 3.15 13.64
C ALA A 382 -35.07 4.30 14.23
N ALA A 383 -33.83 4.02 14.63
CA ALA A 383 -32.85 5.01 15.07
C ALA A 383 -32.10 5.68 13.90
N GLY A 384 -32.44 5.37 12.65
CA GLY A 384 -31.87 6.01 11.46
C GLY A 384 -30.62 5.34 10.89
N TRP A 385 -30.08 4.30 11.53
CA TRP A 385 -28.83 3.66 11.07
C TRP A 385 -28.95 2.91 9.74
N GLY A 386 -30.16 2.72 9.22
CA GLY A 386 -30.42 2.18 7.89
C GLY A 386 -30.61 3.24 6.81
N ALA A 387 -30.56 4.53 7.15
CA ALA A 387 -30.96 5.62 6.27
C ALA A 387 -29.95 5.94 5.15
N SER A 388 -28.65 5.72 5.41
CA SER A 388 -27.58 5.97 4.43
C SER A 388 -26.42 4.99 4.57
N GLU A 389 -25.66 4.80 3.49
CA GLU A 389 -24.43 3.98 3.51
C GLU A 389 -23.35 4.56 4.43
N SER A 390 -23.25 5.88 4.55
CA SER A 390 -22.34 6.51 5.50
C SER A 390 -22.63 6.13 6.95
N MET A 391 -23.88 5.89 7.32
CA MET A 391 -24.22 5.41 8.66
C MET A 391 -23.93 3.90 8.81
N TYR A 392 -24.61 3.02 8.06
CA TYR A 392 -24.45 1.58 8.32
C TYR A 392 -23.05 1.04 7.99
N ALA A 393 -22.36 1.57 6.97
CA ALA A 393 -21.03 1.07 6.58
C ALA A 393 -19.91 1.59 7.49
N SER A 394 -20.19 2.60 8.32
CA SER A 394 -19.26 3.09 9.33
C SER A 394 -19.18 2.23 10.59
N ILE A 395 -20.15 1.33 10.79
CA ILE A 395 -20.24 0.52 12.00
C ILE A 395 -19.03 -0.41 12.06
N GLN A 396 -18.23 -0.29 13.11
CA GLN A 396 -17.07 -1.13 13.39
C GLN A 396 -17.15 -1.71 14.79
N MET A 397 -16.36 -2.78 15.00
CA MET A 397 -16.19 -3.39 16.31
C MET A 397 -14.72 -3.53 16.65
N GLY A 398 -14.38 -3.35 17.93
CA GLY A 398 -13.02 -3.45 18.47
C GLY A 398 -12.99 -2.98 19.92
N ASP A 399 -12.03 -3.48 20.70
CA ASP A 399 -11.84 -3.08 22.11
C ASP A 399 -11.33 -1.64 22.16
N ILE A 400 -12.19 -0.67 22.46
CA ILE A 400 -11.79 0.74 22.52
C ILE A 400 -11.47 1.20 23.94
N ASP A 401 -11.84 0.45 24.98
CA ASP A 401 -11.65 0.86 26.37
C ASP A 401 -10.54 0.11 27.12
N GLY A 402 -10.01 -0.95 26.52
CA GLY A 402 -8.92 -1.78 27.02
C GLY A 402 -9.38 -2.92 27.93
N ASP A 403 -10.67 -3.26 27.94
CA ASP A 403 -11.21 -4.35 28.74
C ASP A 403 -11.11 -5.73 28.08
N HIS A 404 -10.50 -5.80 26.89
CA HIS A 404 -10.33 -6.97 26.03
C HIS A 404 -11.62 -7.49 25.41
N HIS A 405 -12.73 -6.76 25.49
CA HIS A 405 -13.96 -7.11 24.80
C HIS A 405 -14.23 -6.12 23.65
N PRO A 406 -14.73 -6.61 22.50
CA PRO A 406 -15.00 -5.72 21.38
C PRO A 406 -16.25 -4.87 21.60
N ASP A 407 -16.07 -3.56 21.50
CA ASP A 407 -17.13 -2.56 21.56
C ASP A 407 -17.71 -2.30 20.17
N VAL A 408 -18.83 -1.56 20.09
CA VAL A 408 -19.43 -1.17 18.81
C VAL A 408 -19.42 0.34 18.67
N CYS A 409 -18.86 0.85 17.57
CA CYS A 409 -18.88 2.27 17.23
C CYS A 409 -19.45 2.49 15.83
N GLY A 410 -20.05 3.66 15.62
CA GLY A 410 -20.45 4.11 14.29
C GLY A 410 -20.54 5.63 14.20
N HIS A 411 -20.57 6.12 12.96
CA HIS A 411 -20.72 7.52 12.62
C HIS A 411 -22.20 7.94 12.56
N ASP A 412 -22.54 9.06 13.20
CA ASP A 412 -23.77 9.81 12.97
C ASP A 412 -23.49 11.27 12.63
N ALA A 413 -24.54 12.06 12.42
CA ALA A 413 -24.42 13.45 11.98
C ALA A 413 -23.59 14.37 12.91
N ASN A 414 -23.35 13.95 14.16
CA ASN A 414 -22.66 14.75 15.17
C ASN A 414 -21.34 14.12 15.64
N GLY A 415 -20.86 13.05 15.00
CA GLY A 415 -19.58 12.41 15.35
C GLY A 415 -19.69 10.90 15.50
N ILE A 416 -18.92 10.37 16.47
CA ILE A 416 -18.84 8.93 16.73
C ILE A 416 -19.60 8.57 18.00
N VAL A 417 -20.49 7.59 17.87
CA VAL A 417 -21.28 7.02 18.97
C VAL A 417 -20.86 5.57 19.15
N CYS A 418 -20.62 5.16 20.41
CA CYS A 418 -20.23 3.81 20.75
C CYS A 418 -21.09 3.22 21.86
N GLN A 419 -21.18 1.89 21.90
CA GLN A 419 -21.67 1.10 23.04
C GLN A 419 -20.56 0.16 23.47
N LEU A 420 -20.28 0.17 24.77
CA LEU A 420 -19.25 -0.69 25.36
C LEU A 420 -19.81 -2.07 25.67
N PHE A 421 -19.02 -3.12 25.50
CA PHE A 421 -19.41 -4.50 25.78
C PHE A 421 -18.60 -5.10 26.92
N ASN A 422 -19.26 -5.43 28.03
CA ASN A 422 -18.57 -5.94 29.22
C ASN A 422 -18.44 -7.49 29.27
N GLY A 423 -18.48 -8.17 28.13
CA GLY A 423 -18.53 -9.64 28.05
C GLY A 423 -19.92 -10.25 28.23
N ALA A 424 -20.93 -9.48 28.69
CA ALA A 424 -22.28 -9.98 28.91
C ALA A 424 -23.38 -9.15 28.21
N SER A 425 -23.21 -7.83 28.13
CA SER A 425 -24.21 -6.93 27.55
C SER A 425 -23.60 -5.63 27.07
N PHE A 426 -24.23 -5.00 26.08
CA PHE A 426 -23.86 -3.67 25.63
C PHE A 426 -24.39 -2.59 26.58
N SER A 427 -23.57 -1.58 26.86
CA SER A 427 -23.91 -0.41 27.66
C SER A 427 -24.88 0.52 26.94
N ALA A 428 -25.29 1.61 27.60
CA ALA A 428 -26.00 2.69 26.92
C ALA A 428 -25.05 3.39 25.93
N ALA A 429 -25.60 3.85 24.80
CA ALA A 429 -24.80 4.56 23.79
C ALA A 429 -24.21 5.86 24.35
N GLN A 430 -22.93 6.09 24.06
CA GLN A 430 -22.19 7.28 24.45
C GLN A 430 -21.54 7.92 23.24
N ARG A 431 -21.43 9.25 23.24
CA ARG A 431 -20.71 9.98 22.22
C ARG A 431 -19.23 10.00 22.56
N TRP A 432 -18.44 9.27 21.80
CA TRP A 432 -17.00 9.13 21.98
C TRP A 432 -16.22 10.23 21.24
N LEU A 433 -16.81 10.84 20.22
CA LEU A 433 -16.22 11.99 19.54
C LEU A 433 -17.30 12.98 19.07
N SER A 434 -16.99 14.27 19.15
CA SER A 434 -17.74 15.38 18.56
C SER A 434 -16.78 16.34 17.85
N GLY A 435 -17.22 16.99 16.77
CA GLY A 435 -16.40 17.95 16.03
C GLY A 435 -15.33 17.32 15.13
N GLY A 436 -15.48 16.03 14.84
CA GLY A 436 -14.61 15.24 13.99
C GLY A 436 -15.34 13.95 13.61
N PHE A 437 -15.07 13.43 12.41
CA PHE A 437 -15.87 12.35 11.82
C PHE A 437 -17.38 12.64 11.94
N ASP A 438 -17.84 13.82 11.51
CA ASP A 438 -19.23 14.23 11.53
C ASP A 438 -19.67 14.84 10.19
N ASP A 439 -20.97 15.06 10.00
CA ASP A 439 -21.54 15.58 8.74
C ASP A 439 -21.03 16.99 8.41
N ALA A 440 -20.75 17.81 9.43
CA ALA A 440 -20.20 19.16 9.23
C ALA A 440 -18.79 19.11 8.63
N ASN A 441 -18.07 18.01 8.83
CA ASN A 441 -16.77 17.71 8.24
C ASN A 441 -16.87 16.75 7.03
N ALA A 442 -18.05 16.69 6.38
CA ALA A 442 -18.35 15.91 5.18
C ALA A 442 -18.35 14.38 5.36
N TRP A 443 -18.42 13.85 6.59
CA TRP A 443 -18.45 12.40 6.80
C TRP A 443 -19.81 11.75 6.52
N ASN A 444 -20.83 12.52 6.13
CA ASN A 444 -22.02 11.98 5.47
C ASN A 444 -21.73 11.38 4.08
N HIS A 445 -20.58 11.66 3.48
CA HIS A 445 -20.14 11.08 2.22
C HIS A 445 -19.66 9.62 2.40
N ARG A 446 -20.12 8.74 1.51
CA ARG A 446 -19.84 7.29 1.59
C ARG A 446 -18.36 6.97 1.42
N GLU A 447 -17.64 7.74 0.60
CA GLU A 447 -16.21 7.60 0.29
C GLU A 447 -15.29 7.93 1.47
N TYR A 448 -15.85 8.47 2.55
CA TYR A 448 -15.15 8.71 3.82
C TYR A 448 -15.70 7.80 4.92
N ALA A 449 -16.99 7.87 5.27
CA ALA A 449 -17.50 7.11 6.41
C ALA A 449 -17.46 5.58 6.24
N ALA A 450 -17.61 5.04 5.03
CA ALA A 450 -17.49 3.58 4.82
C ALA A 450 -16.04 3.06 4.98
N THR A 451 -15.07 3.97 5.10
CA THR A 451 -13.65 3.64 5.28
C THR A 451 -13.24 3.59 6.75
N LEU A 452 -14.13 3.97 7.67
CA LEU A 452 -13.82 3.94 9.10
C LEU A 452 -13.43 2.51 9.52
N ARG A 453 -12.31 2.37 10.22
CA ARG A 453 -11.79 1.11 10.76
C ARG A 453 -11.32 1.33 12.20
N LEU A 454 -11.48 0.29 13.01
CA LEU A 454 -10.94 0.20 14.36
C LEU A 454 -9.75 -0.76 14.36
N GLY A 455 -8.67 -0.39 15.04
CA GLY A 455 -7.49 -1.23 15.25
C GLY A 455 -6.43 -0.51 16.10
N ASP A 456 -5.64 -1.25 16.87
CA ASP A 456 -4.58 -0.66 17.71
C ASP A 456 -3.40 -0.23 16.84
N ILE A 457 -3.38 1.04 16.42
CA ILE A 457 -2.33 1.57 15.53
C ILE A 457 -1.12 2.07 16.31
N ASN A 458 -1.23 2.18 17.64
CA ASN A 458 -0.21 2.81 18.47
C ASN A 458 0.50 1.83 19.44
N GLY A 459 -0.06 0.63 19.62
CA GLY A 459 0.47 -0.47 20.41
C GLY A 459 0.13 -0.39 21.90
N ASP A 460 -0.95 0.32 22.27
CA ASP A 460 -1.37 0.48 23.68
C ASP A 460 -2.45 -0.50 24.13
N GLY A 461 -2.84 -1.43 23.25
CA GLY A 461 -3.86 -2.45 23.50
C GLY A 461 -5.29 -1.98 23.26
N ARG A 462 -5.52 -0.72 22.84
CA ARG A 462 -6.85 -0.21 22.51
C ARG A 462 -6.97 0.04 21.02
N ALA A 463 -8.15 -0.25 20.47
CA ALA A 463 -8.49 0.04 19.11
C ALA A 463 -8.69 1.55 18.90
N ASP A 464 -7.92 2.10 17.97
CA ASP A 464 -7.99 3.48 17.52
C ASP A 464 -8.88 3.59 16.28
N LEU A 465 -9.47 4.76 16.06
CA LEU A 465 -10.36 5.00 14.91
C LEU A 465 -9.60 5.71 13.79
N CYS A 466 -9.47 5.05 12.65
CA CYS A 466 -8.93 5.66 11.44
C CYS A 466 -9.98 5.73 10.34
N GLY A 467 -9.89 6.76 9.51
CA GLY A 467 -10.69 6.88 8.30
C GLY A 467 -9.98 7.69 7.24
N ARG A 468 -10.41 7.48 6.00
CA ARG A 468 -9.92 8.21 4.84
C ARG A 468 -10.67 9.53 4.69
N ALA A 469 -9.91 10.62 4.63
CA ALA A 469 -10.35 11.94 4.20
C ALA A 469 -9.86 12.23 2.77
N SER A 470 -10.25 13.37 2.21
CA SER A 470 -9.85 13.74 0.84
C SER A 470 -8.34 13.93 0.65
N TYR A 471 -7.61 14.21 1.73
CA TYR A 471 -6.17 14.47 1.76
C TYR A 471 -5.35 13.34 2.41
N GLY A 472 -5.96 12.17 2.61
CA GLY A 472 -5.29 10.95 3.08
C GLY A 472 -5.95 10.35 4.31
N ILE A 473 -5.19 9.71 5.19
CA ILE A 473 -5.70 9.05 6.39
C ILE A 473 -5.62 9.98 7.59
N ILE A 474 -6.73 10.07 8.33
CA ILE A 474 -6.79 10.71 9.64
C ILE A 474 -7.19 9.67 10.68
N CYS A 475 -6.62 9.79 11.88
CA CYS A 475 -6.92 8.89 12.99
C CYS A 475 -7.17 9.66 14.29
N SER A 476 -8.04 9.10 15.11
CA SER A 476 -8.31 9.51 16.48
C SER A 476 -7.92 8.38 17.42
N LEU A 477 -7.01 8.66 18.35
CA LEU A 477 -6.53 7.69 19.31
C LEU A 477 -7.54 7.47 20.42
N SER A 478 -7.72 6.23 20.87
CA SER A 478 -8.56 5.91 22.02
C SER A 478 -7.87 6.30 23.33
N GLN A 479 -8.60 7.03 24.16
CA GLN A 479 -8.18 7.41 25.50
C GLN A 479 -8.81 6.52 26.59
N GLY A 480 -9.48 5.43 26.20
CA GLY A 480 -10.18 4.51 27.11
C GLY A 480 -11.57 4.98 27.56
N SER A 481 -11.96 6.21 27.24
CA SER A 481 -13.30 6.75 27.54
C SER A 481 -13.86 7.67 26.45
N ALA A 482 -13.03 8.02 25.47
CA ALA A 482 -13.34 8.88 24.35
C ALA A 482 -12.23 8.75 23.30
N PHE A 483 -12.51 9.18 22.07
CA PHE A 483 -11.50 9.35 21.04
C PHE A 483 -10.88 10.75 21.12
N SER A 484 -9.58 10.86 20.84
CA SER A 484 -8.92 12.15 20.66
C SER A 484 -9.47 12.91 19.45
N ALA A 485 -9.19 14.20 19.35
CA ALA A 485 -9.41 14.92 18.10
C ALA A 485 -8.69 14.22 16.94
N PRO A 486 -9.31 14.12 15.74
CA PRO A 486 -8.65 13.49 14.59
C PRO A 486 -7.39 14.25 14.20
N THR A 487 -6.32 13.51 13.94
CA THR A 487 -5.04 14.05 13.47
C THR A 487 -4.70 13.42 12.14
N TRP A 488 -3.90 14.12 11.32
CA TRP A 488 -3.43 13.58 10.04
C TRP A 488 -2.32 12.55 10.28
N TRP A 489 -2.45 11.37 9.65
CA TRP A 489 -1.52 10.25 9.81
C TRP A 489 -0.75 9.92 8.54
N SER A 490 -1.33 10.13 7.35
CA SER A 490 -0.61 9.90 6.09
C SER A 490 -1.30 10.58 4.90
N SER A 491 -0.52 10.89 3.86
CA SER A 491 -1.05 11.35 2.56
C SER A 491 -1.48 10.20 1.68
N ALA A 492 -1.12 8.96 2.05
CA ALA A 492 -1.60 7.77 1.37
C ALA A 492 -3.13 7.73 1.37
N PHE A 493 -3.69 7.07 0.38
CA PHE A 493 -5.10 6.83 0.18
C PHE A 493 -5.93 8.09 -0.13
N ALA A 494 -5.28 9.21 -0.47
CA ALA A 494 -5.93 10.49 -0.74
C ALA A 494 -6.71 10.52 -2.07
N ASP A 495 -7.60 11.50 -2.24
CA ASP A 495 -8.32 11.75 -3.50
C ASP A 495 -7.35 12.00 -4.67
N GLN A 496 -6.21 12.64 -4.38
CA GLN A 496 -5.16 12.91 -5.35
C GLN A 496 -4.59 11.64 -5.98
N GLU A 497 -4.64 10.53 -5.25
CA GLU A 497 -4.21 9.21 -5.68
C GLU A 497 -5.38 8.38 -6.25
N GLN A 498 -6.49 9.03 -6.60
CA GLN A 498 -7.67 8.42 -7.23
C GLN A 498 -8.43 7.42 -6.35
N TRP A 499 -8.28 7.51 -5.02
CA TRP A 499 -9.03 6.67 -4.08
C TRP A 499 -10.50 7.06 -3.92
N ASN A 500 -10.90 8.24 -4.41
CA ASN A 500 -12.28 8.72 -4.33
C ASN A 500 -13.12 8.40 -5.56
N ILE A 501 -12.58 7.75 -6.60
CA ILE A 501 -13.33 7.45 -7.83
C ILE A 501 -14.59 6.66 -7.44
N PRO A 502 -15.80 7.25 -7.57
CA PRO A 502 -17.05 6.53 -7.37
C PRO A 502 -17.43 5.83 -8.67
N ALA A 503 -18.24 4.78 -8.57
CA ALA A 503 -18.71 3.96 -9.69
C ALA A 503 -19.72 4.67 -10.64
N THR A 504 -19.45 5.89 -11.12
CA THR A 504 -20.44 6.72 -11.83
C THR A 504 -20.10 7.09 -13.28
N SER A 505 -18.98 6.63 -13.85
CA SER A 505 -18.55 7.04 -15.20
C SER A 505 -18.22 5.88 -16.17
N GLY A 506 -18.80 4.70 -15.96
CA GLY A 506 -18.43 3.48 -16.71
C GLY A 506 -17.11 2.86 -16.24
N ASP A 507 -16.39 3.55 -15.35
CA ASP A 507 -15.41 3.00 -14.44
C ASP A 507 -16.09 2.74 -13.09
N GLU A 508 -16.36 1.47 -12.78
CA GLU A 508 -17.09 1.06 -11.59
C GLU A 508 -16.19 0.87 -10.37
N ARG A 509 -14.91 1.23 -10.42
CA ARG A 509 -13.93 0.84 -9.39
C ARG A 509 -14.13 1.65 -8.10
N VAL A 510 -14.14 0.98 -6.94
CA VAL A 510 -14.41 1.50 -5.59
C VAL A 510 -13.29 1.07 -4.63
N TYR A 511 -12.11 1.69 -4.74
CA TYR A 511 -10.93 1.26 -3.98
C TYR A 511 -11.03 1.53 -2.48
N PHE A 512 -11.65 2.64 -2.08
CA PHE A 512 -11.77 3.04 -0.67
C PHE A 512 -12.46 2.01 0.23
N GLN A 513 -13.31 1.14 -0.32
CA GLN A 513 -13.98 0.09 0.45
C GLN A 513 -13.03 -1.03 0.87
N THR A 514 -11.86 -1.13 0.24
CA THR A 514 -10.89 -2.21 0.49
C THR A 514 -10.00 -1.97 1.70
N LEU A 515 -10.00 -0.75 2.24
CA LEU A 515 -9.19 -0.38 3.40
C LEU A 515 -9.44 -1.32 4.57
N SER A 516 -8.37 -1.82 5.17
CA SER A 516 -8.38 -2.68 6.36
C SER A 516 -7.18 -2.36 7.24
N LEU A 517 -7.37 -2.56 8.54
CA LEU A 517 -6.31 -2.46 9.53
C LEU A 517 -5.91 -3.87 9.98
N ALA A 518 -4.61 -4.15 9.93
CA ALA A 518 -4.03 -5.39 10.43
C ALA A 518 -2.54 -5.17 10.66
N ASP A 519 -1.97 -5.75 11.72
CA ASP A 519 -0.53 -5.75 11.95
C ASP A 519 0.15 -6.66 10.92
N ILE A 520 0.56 -6.17 9.76
CA ILE A 520 1.06 -7.04 8.68
C ILE A 520 2.56 -7.34 8.84
N ASN A 521 3.27 -6.51 9.60
CA ASN A 521 4.70 -6.65 9.83
C ASN A 521 5.05 -7.29 11.20
N ASN A 522 4.05 -7.65 11.99
CA ASN A 522 4.14 -8.27 13.32
C ASN A 522 4.89 -7.39 14.35
N ASP A 523 4.71 -6.07 14.31
CA ASP A 523 5.33 -5.12 15.25
C ASP A 523 4.42 -4.70 16.42
N GLY A 524 3.23 -5.31 16.50
CA GLY A 524 2.22 -5.04 17.52
C GLY A 524 1.36 -3.81 17.23
N LYS A 525 1.48 -3.18 16.06
CA LYS A 525 0.64 -2.07 15.63
C LYS A 525 -0.08 -2.43 14.34
N ALA A 526 -1.34 -2.06 14.25
CA ALA A 526 -2.11 -2.24 13.04
C ALA A 526 -1.62 -1.30 11.94
N ASP A 527 -1.28 -1.87 10.80
CA ASP A 527 -0.95 -1.19 9.56
C ASP A 527 -2.22 -1.00 8.72
N ILE A 528 -2.22 -0.01 7.83
CA ILE A 528 -3.34 0.18 6.91
C ILE A 528 -3.01 -0.35 5.53
N CYS A 529 -3.84 -1.25 5.03
CA CYS A 529 -3.70 -1.86 3.71
C CYS A 529 -4.93 -1.59 2.86
N GLY A 530 -4.73 -1.49 1.55
CA GLY A 530 -5.82 -1.39 0.61
C GLY A 530 -5.41 -1.78 -0.80
N GLN A 531 -6.41 -2.13 -1.60
CA GLN A 531 -6.26 -2.43 -3.02
C GLN A 531 -6.63 -1.19 -3.84
N TYR A 532 -5.81 -0.89 -4.84
CA TYR A 532 -5.97 0.22 -5.77
C TYR A 532 -5.67 -0.20 -7.21
N THR A 533 -5.50 0.77 -8.10
CA THR A 533 -5.40 0.56 -9.56
C THR A 533 -4.29 -0.43 -9.95
N THR A 534 -3.10 -0.32 -9.35
CA THR A 534 -1.97 -1.16 -9.74
C THR A 534 -1.78 -2.39 -8.86
N GLY A 535 -2.50 -2.55 -7.75
CA GLY A 535 -2.50 -3.78 -6.95
C GLY A 535 -2.82 -3.53 -5.47
N VAL A 536 -2.08 -4.14 -4.55
CA VAL A 536 -2.25 -4.00 -3.10
C VAL A 536 -1.06 -3.25 -2.51
N ALA A 537 -1.33 -2.26 -1.67
CA ALA A 537 -0.31 -1.54 -0.92
C ALA A 537 -0.71 -1.40 0.55
N CYS A 538 0.29 -1.35 1.41
CA CYS A 538 0.16 -1.09 2.83
C CYS A 538 1.00 0.13 3.22
N ALA A 539 0.56 0.85 4.24
CA ALA A 539 1.33 1.90 4.89
C ALA A 539 1.49 1.50 6.36
N PHE A 540 2.74 1.37 6.81
CA PHE A 540 3.05 0.80 8.12
C PHE A 540 2.98 1.84 9.22
N SER A 541 2.42 1.46 10.37
CA SER A 541 2.33 2.36 11.52
C SER A 541 3.66 2.42 12.28
N ASP A 542 4.13 3.62 12.61
CA ASP A 542 5.22 3.81 13.60
C ASP A 542 4.70 4.13 15.02
N GLY A 543 3.37 4.07 15.20
CA GLY A 543 2.65 4.47 16.41
C GLY A 543 2.30 5.96 16.48
N THR A 544 2.73 6.76 15.50
CA THR A 544 2.40 8.18 15.41
C THR A 544 1.91 8.63 14.03
N ARG A 545 2.18 7.83 12.99
CA ARG A 545 1.79 8.05 11.59
C ARG A 545 1.88 6.73 10.81
N PHE A 546 1.31 6.73 9.60
CA PHE A 546 1.59 5.67 8.62
C PHE A 546 2.72 6.10 7.66
N SER A 547 3.52 5.14 7.20
CA SER A 547 4.58 5.33 6.21
C SER A 547 4.05 5.66 4.80
N ALA A 548 4.96 5.75 3.83
CA ALA A 548 4.58 5.78 2.42
C ALA A 548 4.09 4.38 1.99
N TYR A 549 3.62 4.24 0.76
CA TYR A 549 3.21 2.91 0.30
C TYR A 549 4.39 1.93 0.24
N HIS A 550 4.17 0.78 0.87
CA HIS A 550 4.85 -0.46 0.59
C HIS A 550 3.95 -1.27 -0.33
N HIS A 551 4.37 -1.46 -1.57
CA HIS A 551 3.59 -2.23 -2.54
C HIS A 551 3.79 -3.72 -2.29
N ILE A 552 2.70 -4.42 -1.98
CA ILE A 552 2.72 -5.87 -1.70
C ILE A 552 2.46 -6.65 -2.99
N ASP A 553 1.52 -6.18 -3.81
CA ASP A 553 1.24 -6.72 -5.14
C ASP A 553 1.10 -5.59 -6.15
N ASN A 554 1.69 -5.76 -7.34
CA ASN A 554 1.47 -4.88 -8.48
C ASN A 554 1.15 -5.64 -9.79
N ARG A 555 0.82 -6.94 -9.69
CA ARG A 555 0.72 -7.88 -10.83
C ARG A 555 -0.62 -8.56 -10.93
N TRP A 556 -1.18 -9.04 -9.82
CA TRP A 556 -2.28 -10.02 -9.86
C TRP A 556 -3.61 -9.45 -9.40
N MET A 557 -3.63 -8.70 -8.30
CA MET A 557 -4.83 -8.12 -7.69
C MET A 557 -5.03 -6.67 -8.16
N THR A 558 -4.80 -6.42 -9.44
CA THR A 558 -4.89 -5.08 -10.05
C THR A 558 -6.29 -4.78 -10.57
N GLY A 559 -6.58 -3.49 -10.78
CA GLY A 559 -7.83 -3.05 -11.40
C GLY A 559 -8.03 -3.60 -12.82
N ALA A 560 -6.94 -3.91 -13.54
CA ALA A 560 -7.00 -4.50 -14.89
C ALA A 560 -7.52 -5.95 -14.87
N ASN A 561 -7.26 -6.69 -13.79
CA ASN A 561 -7.75 -8.05 -13.59
C ASN A 561 -9.20 -8.09 -13.04
N GLY A 562 -9.87 -6.93 -13.05
CA GLY A 562 -11.26 -6.78 -12.62
C GLY A 562 -11.41 -6.50 -11.13
N TYR A 563 -10.35 -6.54 -10.33
CA TYR A 563 -10.43 -6.21 -8.92
C TYR A 563 -10.72 -4.71 -8.70
N GLY A 564 -11.22 -4.38 -7.51
CA GLY A 564 -11.68 -3.02 -7.21
C GLY A 564 -13.05 -2.65 -7.79
N LYS A 565 -13.71 -3.44 -8.65
CA LYS A 565 -15.14 -3.21 -8.99
C LYS A 565 -16.03 -3.42 -7.74
N PRO A 566 -17.26 -2.89 -7.68
CA PRO A 566 -18.05 -2.87 -6.45
C PRO A 566 -18.34 -4.29 -5.90
N ALA A 567 -18.47 -5.28 -6.79
CA ALA A 567 -18.68 -6.68 -6.42
C ALA A 567 -17.44 -7.36 -5.80
N TYR A 568 -16.26 -6.75 -5.93
CA TYR A 568 -14.96 -7.29 -5.49
C TYR A 568 -14.27 -6.38 -4.46
N ALA A 569 -14.70 -5.12 -4.37
CA ALA A 569 -14.21 -4.11 -3.46
C ALA A 569 -14.73 -4.35 -2.04
N LEU A 570 -14.25 -5.41 -1.42
CA LEU A 570 -14.44 -5.72 -0.01
C LEU A 570 -13.25 -5.22 0.78
N PRO A 571 -13.44 -4.91 2.09
CA PRO A 571 -12.30 -4.80 2.99
C PRO A 571 -11.38 -6.00 2.78
N LEU A 572 -10.09 -5.74 2.55
CA LEU A 572 -9.09 -6.80 2.45
C LEU A 572 -9.18 -7.71 3.69
N MET A 573 -9.28 -9.01 3.44
CA MET A 573 -9.24 -10.00 4.51
C MET A 573 -7.77 -10.33 4.75
N ILE A 574 -7.27 -10.06 5.94
CA ILE A 574 -5.84 -10.22 6.25
C ILE A 574 -5.72 -11.17 7.45
N GLY A 575 -5.01 -12.28 7.27
CA GLY A 575 -4.87 -13.31 8.29
C GLY A 575 -3.98 -14.46 7.85
N ASP A 576 -3.45 -15.23 8.80
CA ASP A 576 -2.60 -16.39 8.54
C ASP A 576 -3.46 -17.62 8.18
N THR A 577 -3.71 -17.78 6.89
CA THR A 577 -4.65 -18.77 6.32
C THR A 577 -4.07 -20.18 6.18
N ASP A 578 -2.82 -20.40 6.59
CA ASP A 578 -2.20 -21.72 6.57
C ASP A 578 -1.32 -22.07 7.79
N GLY A 579 -1.28 -21.19 8.79
CA GLY A 579 -0.65 -21.42 10.08
C GLY A 579 0.87 -21.24 10.08
N ASP A 580 1.44 -20.52 9.10
CA ASP A 580 2.89 -20.29 9.00
C ASP A 580 3.38 -19.01 9.71
N GLN A 581 2.46 -18.34 10.41
CA GLN A 581 2.63 -17.07 11.15
C GLN A 581 2.90 -15.85 10.25
N ARG A 582 2.69 -15.98 8.95
CA ARG A 582 2.65 -14.85 8.01
C ARG A 582 1.20 -14.64 7.59
N LYS A 583 0.84 -13.37 7.43
CA LYS A 583 -0.54 -13.00 7.09
C LYS A 583 -0.68 -12.94 5.58
N GLU A 584 -1.64 -13.69 5.05
CA GLU A 584 -2.07 -13.56 3.66
C GLU A 584 -3.00 -12.37 3.50
N ILE A 585 -2.99 -11.75 2.31
CA ILE A 585 -3.98 -10.76 1.92
C ILE A 585 -4.96 -11.39 0.94
N CYS A 586 -6.19 -11.55 1.37
CA CYS A 586 -7.26 -12.18 0.60
C CYS A 586 -8.30 -11.17 0.13
N THR A 587 -8.78 -11.38 -1.09
CA THR A 587 -9.87 -10.60 -1.67
C THR A 587 -10.75 -11.49 -2.56
N ARG A 588 -11.97 -11.01 -2.84
CA ARG A 588 -12.89 -11.68 -3.75
C ARG A 588 -12.59 -11.24 -5.18
N GLY A 589 -12.39 -12.19 -6.08
CA GLY A 589 -12.39 -11.98 -7.52
C GLY A 589 -13.55 -12.70 -8.20
N THR A 590 -13.56 -12.68 -9.54
CA THR A 590 -14.56 -13.37 -10.37
C THR A 590 -14.62 -14.88 -10.11
N GLN A 591 -13.46 -15.48 -9.79
CA GLN A 591 -13.29 -16.92 -9.56
C GLN A 591 -13.46 -17.36 -8.10
N GLY A 592 -13.83 -16.45 -7.18
CA GLY A 592 -13.99 -16.73 -5.76
C GLY A 592 -12.98 -15.98 -4.91
N ILE A 593 -12.55 -16.56 -3.79
CA ILE A 593 -11.58 -15.96 -2.86
C ILE A 593 -10.17 -16.29 -3.32
N ARG A 594 -9.34 -15.26 -3.43
CA ARG A 594 -7.93 -15.38 -3.80
C ARG A 594 -7.06 -14.69 -2.76
N CYS A 595 -6.00 -15.36 -2.36
CA CYS A 595 -5.08 -14.91 -1.33
C CYS A 595 -3.70 -14.71 -1.91
N LEU A 596 -3.10 -13.58 -1.59
CA LEU A 596 -1.70 -13.29 -1.80
C LEU A 596 -0.96 -13.82 -0.57
N ARG A 597 -0.11 -14.82 -0.79
CA ARG A 597 0.79 -15.43 0.19
C ARG A 597 2.20 -15.00 -0.07
#